data_AF-A0A535IZ21-F1
#
_entry.id   AF-A0A535IZ21-F1
#
_cell.length_a   1.000
_cell.length_b   1.000
_cell.length_c   1.000
_cell.angle_alpha   90.00
_cell.angle_beta   90.00
_cell.angle_gamma   90.00
#
_symmetry.space_group_name_H-M   'P 1'
#
loop_
_entity.id
_entity.type
_entity.pdbx_description
1 polymer ?
#
loop_
_entity_poly.entity_id
_entity_poly.type
_entity_poly.pdbx_seq_one_letter_code
_entity_poly.pdbx_strand_id
1 'polypeptide(L)'
;MHIGINAQLLSFSQNYRNGGVSRYIRFLLKELANRPGTHEYTVFVNGHEVVERLSAQHPQLTYVPATWSESQPAVRIAWEQLTLPALIRQRHIDVLHSPVNVLPQL
;
A
#
# COMPACT_ATOMS: atom_id res chain seq x y z
N MET A 1 -1.59 -0.09 17.69
CA MET A 1 -0.67 -0.81 16.80
C MET A 1 -0.47 0.04 15.57
N HIS A 2 0.73 -0.03 15.01
CA HIS A 2 1.10 0.58 13.74
C HIS A 2 1.08 -0.50 12.65
N ILE A 3 0.11 -0.38 11.74
CA ILE A 3 -0.17 -1.38 10.72
C ILE A 3 0.36 -0.89 9.36
N GLY A 4 1.20 -1.71 8.72
CA GLY A 4 1.63 -1.50 7.35
C GLY A 4 0.63 -2.14 6.38
N ILE A 5 0.29 -1.46 5.29
CA ILE A 5 -0.52 -2.02 4.20
C ILE A 5 0.30 -1.98 2.92
N ASN A 6 0.60 -3.15 2.35
CA ASN A 6 1.24 -3.24 1.03
C ASN A 6 0.17 -3.01 -0.07
N ALA A 7 0.04 -1.77 -0.51
CA ALA A 7 -0.91 -1.35 -1.55
C ALA A 7 -0.24 -1.16 -2.93
N GLN A 8 0.87 -1.86 -3.21
CA GLN A 8 1.62 -1.71 -4.47
C GLN A 8 0.83 -2.14 -5.73
N LEU A 9 -0.27 -2.88 -5.58
CA LEU A 9 -1.19 -3.23 -6.67
C LEU A 9 -2.43 -2.33 -6.77
N LEU A 10 -2.52 -1.29 -5.93
CA LEU A 10 -3.52 -0.25 -6.12
C LEU A 10 -3.23 0.49 -7.44
N SER A 11 -4.19 0.45 -8.36
CA SER A 11 -4.09 1.13 -9.64
C SER A 11 -5.40 1.81 -10.01
N PHE A 12 -5.30 3.03 -10.55
CA PHE A 12 -6.41 3.79 -11.12
C PHE A 12 -6.41 3.75 -12.66
N SER A 13 -5.56 2.92 -13.26
CA SER A 13 -5.49 2.75 -14.71
C SER A 13 -6.77 2.11 -15.27
N GLN A 14 -7.04 2.31 -16.56
CA GLN A 14 -8.19 1.74 -17.27
C GLN A 14 -7.89 0.34 -17.87
N ASN A 15 -6.92 -0.37 -17.31
CA ASN A 15 -6.51 -1.70 -17.77
C ASN A 15 -6.84 -2.78 -16.71
N TYR A 16 -6.47 -4.02 -16.98
CA TYR A 16 -6.77 -5.17 -16.10
C TYR A 16 -6.23 -5.02 -14.66
N ARG A 17 -5.23 -4.15 -14.42
CA ARG A 17 -4.64 -3.91 -13.09
C ARG A 17 -5.59 -3.21 -12.13
N ASN A 18 -6.58 -2.48 -12.64
CA ASN A 18 -7.73 -2.02 -11.84
C ASN A 18 -8.78 -3.14 -11.66
N GLY A 19 -8.29 -4.31 -11.29
CA GLY A 19 -9.09 -5.51 -11.04
C GLY A 19 -9.55 -5.61 -9.58
N GLY A 20 -10.00 -6.81 -9.19
CA GLY A 20 -10.58 -7.06 -7.87
C GLY A 20 -9.69 -6.64 -6.70
N VAL A 21 -8.38 -6.91 -6.79
CA VAL A 21 -7.40 -6.53 -5.75
C VAL A 21 -7.29 -5.01 -5.60
N SER A 22 -7.15 -4.27 -6.70
CA SER A 22 -7.09 -2.79 -6.66
C SER A 22 -8.37 -2.24 -6.02
N ARG A 23 -9.53 -2.75 -6.44
CA ARG A 23 -10.82 -2.35 -5.88
C ARG A 23 -10.93 -2.67 -4.38
N TYR A 24 -10.52 -3.85 -3.95
CA TYR A 24 -10.48 -4.24 -2.54
C TYR A 24 -9.64 -3.26 -1.72
N ILE A 25 -8.40 -2.97 -2.15
CA ILE A 25 -7.51 -2.02 -1.46
C ILE A 25 -8.17 -0.64 -1.36
N ARG A 26 -8.78 -0.14 -2.45
CA ARG A 26 -9.48 1.16 -2.45
C ARG A 26 -10.59 1.24 -1.41
N PHE A 27 -11.44 0.22 -1.35
CA PHE A 27 -12.56 0.21 -0.41
C PHE A 27 -12.10 -0.03 1.02
N LEU A 28 -11.07 -0.86 1.23
CA LEU A 28 -10.44 -1.01 2.55
C LEU A 28 -9.93 0.34 3.07
N LEU A 29 -9.11 1.05 2.29
CA LEU A 29 -8.56 2.35 2.68
C LEU A 29 -9.66 3.39 2.90
N LYS A 30 -10.68 3.42 2.03
CA LYS A 30 -11.84 4.29 2.19
C LYS A 30 -12.56 4.04 3.52
N GLU A 31 -12.84 2.79 3.86
CA GLU A 31 -13.56 2.47 5.09
C GLU A 31 -12.70 2.69 6.34
N LEU A 32 -11.39 2.46 6.27
CA LEU A 32 -10.46 2.82 7.35
C LEU A 32 -10.43 4.34 7.61
N ALA A 33 -10.50 5.16 6.56
CA ALA A 33 -10.58 6.62 6.70
C ALA A 33 -11.96 7.08 7.21
N ASN A 34 -13.05 6.45 6.76
CA ASN A 34 -14.41 6.82 7.16
C ASN A 34 -14.79 6.36 8.57
N ARG A 35 -14.19 5.26 9.04
CA ARG A 35 -14.48 4.62 10.33
C ARG A 35 -13.16 4.37 11.06
N PRO A 36 -12.47 5.45 11.49
CA PRO A 36 -11.17 5.34 12.10
C PRO A 36 -11.24 4.53 13.40
N GLY A 37 -10.30 3.61 13.57
CA GLY A 37 -10.12 2.84 14.80
C GLY A 37 -9.09 3.48 15.73
N THR A 38 -8.45 2.65 16.55
CA THR A 38 -7.36 3.06 17.46
C THR A 38 -5.96 2.77 16.90
N HIS A 39 -5.86 2.46 15.60
CA HIS A 39 -4.63 2.05 14.94
C HIS A 39 -4.13 3.13 14.00
N GLU A 40 -2.82 3.17 13.80
CA GLU A 40 -2.17 3.99 12.80
C GLU A 40 -1.78 3.11 11.60
N TYR A 41 -1.82 3.69 10.41
CA TYR A 41 -1.61 2.98 9.17
C TYR A 41 -0.52 3.65 8.33
N THR A 42 0.44 2.86 7.87
CA THR A 42 1.34 3.25 6.78
C THR A 42 1.01 2.45 5.54
N VAL A 43 0.64 3.14 4.48
CA VAL A 43 0.16 2.54 3.23
C VAL A 43 1.22 2.72 2.15
N PHE A 44 1.81 1.61 1.69
CA PHE A 44 2.84 1.62 0.66
C PHE A 44 2.17 1.52 -0.71
N VAL A 45 2.18 2.60 -1.49
CA VAL A 45 1.52 2.67 -2.80
C VAL A 45 2.53 2.75 -3.94
N ASN A 46 2.07 2.46 -5.15
CA ASN A 46 2.91 2.59 -6.33
C ASN A 46 2.82 4.01 -6.93
N GLY A 47 3.77 4.87 -6.58
CA GLY A 47 3.89 6.22 -7.15
C GLY A 47 3.03 7.30 -6.50
N HIS A 48 3.43 8.55 -6.70
CA HIS A 48 2.76 9.73 -6.16
C HIS A 48 1.39 9.97 -6.80
N GLU A 49 1.24 9.66 -8.09
CA GLU A 49 -0.05 9.79 -8.81
C GLU A 49 -1.18 8.97 -8.17
N VAL A 50 -0.85 7.82 -7.55
CA VAL A 50 -1.83 7.01 -6.81
C VAL A 50 -2.27 7.73 -5.53
N VAL A 51 -1.35 8.40 -4.83
CA VAL A 51 -1.66 9.19 -3.63
C VAL A 51 -2.59 10.34 -3.96
N GLU A 52 -2.32 11.06 -5.05
CA GLU A 52 -3.14 12.21 -5.49
C GLU A 52 -4.58 11.82 -5.84
N ARG A 53 -4.79 10.59 -6.34
CA ARG A 53 -6.11 10.07 -6.72
C ARG A 53 -6.87 9.42 -5.56
N LEU A 54 -6.21 9.20 -4.41
CA LEU A 54 -6.83 8.62 -3.24
C LEU A 54 -7.68 9.65 -2.50
N SER A 55 -8.99 9.37 -2.43
CA SER A 55 -9.95 10.15 -1.62
C SER A 55 -9.90 9.79 -0.13
N ALA A 56 -9.27 8.68 0.24
CA ALA A 56 -9.16 8.23 1.62
C ALA A 56 -8.08 9.03 2.37
N GLN A 57 -8.43 10.21 2.88
CA GLN A 57 -7.52 11.07 3.65
C GLN A 57 -7.95 11.08 5.12
N HIS A 58 -7.03 10.75 6.03
CA HIS A 58 -7.28 10.77 7.47
C HIS A 58 -5.94 10.86 8.22
N PRO A 59 -5.85 11.52 9.40
CA PRO A 59 -4.58 11.65 10.14
C PRO A 59 -3.90 10.32 10.52
N GLN A 60 -4.68 9.25 10.67
CA GLN A 60 -4.16 7.91 10.95
C GLN A 60 -3.64 7.18 9.70
N LEU A 61 -3.84 7.70 8.49
CA LEU A 61 -3.34 7.09 7.26
C LEU A 61 -2.18 7.93 6.69
N THR A 62 -0.98 7.36 6.71
CA THR A 62 0.21 7.94 6.08
C THR A 62 0.55 7.16 4.82
N TYR A 63 0.62 7.83 3.67
CA TYR A 63 0.96 7.22 2.39
C TYR A 63 2.46 7.33 2.10
N VAL A 64 3.07 6.21 1.70
CA VAL A 64 4.47 6.12 1.29
C VAL A 64 4.53 5.66 -0.16
N PRO A 65 4.74 6.57 -1.11
CA PRO A 65 4.85 6.21 -2.52
C PRO A 65 6.20 5.54 -2.81
N ALA A 66 6.16 4.39 -3.49
CA ALA A 66 7.33 3.77 -4.05
C ALA A 66 7.62 4.32 -5.46
N THR A 67 8.90 4.40 -5.82
CA THR A 67 9.35 4.90 -7.12
C THR A 67 9.65 3.73 -8.05
N TRP A 68 8.61 3.16 -8.67
CA TRP A 68 8.73 2.20 -9.77
C TRP A 68 7.54 2.30 -10.73
N SER A 69 7.65 1.75 -11.94
CA SER A 69 6.58 1.82 -12.95
C SER A 69 5.69 0.57 -12.88
N GLU A 70 4.37 0.73 -12.90
CA GLU A 70 3.39 -0.38 -12.99
C GLU A 70 3.70 -1.38 -14.13
N SER A 71 4.37 -0.93 -15.19
CA SER A 71 4.77 -1.76 -16.34
C SER A 71 5.81 -2.84 -16.00
N GLN A 72 6.48 -2.76 -14.84
CA GLN A 72 7.62 -3.60 -14.49
C GLN A 72 7.36 -4.43 -13.22
N PRO A 73 6.65 -5.57 -13.31
CA PRO A 73 6.28 -6.37 -12.14
C PRO A 73 7.49 -6.93 -11.38
N ALA A 74 8.61 -7.19 -12.06
CA ALA A 74 9.84 -7.64 -11.40
C ALA A 74 10.43 -6.57 -10.47
N VAL A 75 10.32 -5.29 -10.84
CA VAL A 75 10.79 -4.17 -10.00
C VAL A 75 9.94 -4.05 -8.74
N ARG A 76 8.62 -4.24 -8.84
CA ARG A 76 7.75 -4.35 -7.66
C ARG A 76 8.23 -5.45 -6.73
N ILE A 77 8.48 -6.66 -7.25
CA ILE A 77 8.90 -7.80 -6.44
C ILE A 77 10.24 -7.48 -5.74
N ALA A 78 11.21 -6.92 -6.46
CA ALA A 78 12.47 -6.50 -5.87
C ALA A 78 12.27 -5.45 -4.76
N TRP A 79 11.40 -4.46 -4.98
CA TRP A 79 11.05 -3.46 -3.97
C TRP A 79 10.38 -4.10 -2.74
N GLU A 80 9.43 -5.01 -2.95
CA GLU A 80 8.71 -5.75 -1.90
C GLU A 80 9.67 -6.64 -1.09
N GLN A 81 10.71 -7.20 -1.69
CA GLN A 81 11.67 -8.08 -1.00
C GLN A 81 12.86 -7.33 -0.39
N LEU A 82 13.25 -6.16 -0.90
CA LEU A 82 14.48 -5.47 -0.45
C LEU A 82 14.18 -4.15 0.27
N THR A 83 13.28 -3.34 -0.26
CA THR A 83 12.99 -2.00 0.28
C THR A 83 11.92 -2.04 1.36
N LEU A 84 10.83 -2.78 1.14
CA LEU A 84 9.72 -2.87 2.09
C LEU A 84 10.15 -3.38 3.49
N PRO A 85 10.99 -4.42 3.65
CA PRO A 85 11.51 -4.82 4.96
C PRO A 85 12.24 -3.70 5.71
N ALA A 86 13.05 -2.91 4.99
CA ALA A 86 13.76 -1.80 5.59
C ALA A 86 12.78 -0.72 6.09
N LEU A 87 11.76 -0.39 5.28
CA LEU A 87 10.74 0.60 5.65
C LEU A 87 9.87 0.13 6.83
N ILE A 88 9.57 -1.17 6.91
CA ILE A 88 8.85 -1.80 8.03
C ILE A 88 9.64 -1.59 9.33
N ARG A 89 10.94 -1.92 9.32
CA ARG A 89 11.82 -1.77 10.49
C ARG A 89 11.99 -0.30 10.88
N GLN A 90 12.24 0.58 9.91
CA GLN A 90 12.43 2.02 10.15
C GLN A 90 11.19 2.72 10.72
N ARG A 91 9.99 2.26 10.35
CA ARG A 91 8.73 2.83 10.82
C ARG A 91 8.14 2.08 12.01
N HIS A 92 8.82 1.08 12.56
CA HIS A 92 8.32 0.29 13.69
C HIS A 92 6.93 -0.32 13.43
N ILE A 93 6.70 -0.83 12.22
CA ILE A 93 5.44 -1.49 11.84
C ILE A 93 5.28 -2.79 12.64
N ASP A 94 4.20 -2.90 13.41
CA ASP A 94 3.86 -4.06 14.23
C ASP A 94 3.35 -5.24 13.39
N VAL A 95 2.49 -4.92 12.39
CA VAL A 95 1.82 -5.91 11.53
C VAL A 95 1.82 -5.41 10.10
N LEU A 96 2.24 -6.26 9.16
CA LEU A 96 2.11 -6.01 7.73
C LEU A 96 0.92 -6.77 7.15
N HIS A 97 -0.06 -6.05 6.61
CA HIS A 97 -1.10 -6.60 5.77
C HIS A 97 -0.69 -6.51 4.29
N SER A 98 -0.48 -7.66 3.66
CA SER A 98 -0.27 -7.78 2.21
C SER A 98 -1.52 -8.40 1.56
N PRO A 99 -2.39 -7.62 0.90
CA PRO A 99 -3.59 -8.11 0.23
C PRO A 99 -3.34 -9.15 -0.87
N VAL A 100 -2.08 -9.31 -1.30
CA VAL A 100 -1.65 -10.27 -2.31
C VAL A 100 -0.37 -10.98 -1.89
N ASN A 101 -0.16 -12.16 -2.47
CA ASN A 101 0.78 -13.23 -2.09
C ASN A 101 2.27 -12.86 -1.91
N VAL A 102 2.68 -11.61 -2.12
CA VAL A 102 4.08 -11.19 -1.91
C VAL A 102 4.23 -10.62 -0.50
N LEU A 103 4.65 -11.49 0.42
CA LEU A 103 5.18 -11.10 1.71
C LEU A 103 6.70 -10.97 1.61
N PRO A 104 7.33 -9.97 2.24
CA PRO A 104 8.78 -9.93 2.33
C PRO A 104 9.30 -11.12 3.13
N GLN A 105 10.37 -11.76 2.66
CA GLN A 105 11.13 -12.67 3.52
C GLN A 105 11.85 -11.83 4.59
N LEU A 106 11.57 -12.14 5.86
CA LEU A 106 12.10 -11.41 7.02
C LEU A 106 13.44 -11.94 7.48
#